data_AF-A0A7Z9WXY6-F1
#
_entry.id   AF-A0A7Z9WXY6-F1
#
_cell.length_a   1.000
_cell.length_b   1.000
_cell.length_c   1.000
_cell.angle_alpha   90.00
_cell.angle_beta   90.00
_cell.angle_gamma   90.00
#
_symmetry.space_group_name_H-M   'P 1'
#
loop_
_entity.id
_entity.type
_entity.pdbx_description
1 polymer ?
#
loop_
_entity_poly.entity_id
_entity_poly.type
_entity_poly.pdbx_seq_one_letter_code
_entity_poly.pdbx_strand_id
1 'polypeptide(L)' 'MKVACYCQHVLGIGHFHRSLEICKALAERHETVMILGGPDVTLPES' A
#
# COMPACT_ATOMS: atom_id res chain seq x y z
N MET A 1 -2.29 9.34 14.79
CA MET A 1 -3.43 9.44 13.85
C MET A 1 -3.58 8.11 13.13
N LYS A 2 -4.80 7.76 12.69
CA LYS A 2 -5.05 6.62 11.81
C LYS A 2 -5.07 7.09 10.36
N VAL A 3 -4.35 6.41 9.47
CA VAL A 3 -4.24 6.74 8.05
C VAL A 3 -4.71 5.56 7.21
N ALA A 4 -5.71 5.77 6.35
CA ALA A 4 -6.17 4.79 5.38
C ALA A 4 -5.72 5.22 3.97
N CYS A 5 -4.93 4.37 3.31
CA CYS A 5 -4.40 4.62 1.97
C CYS A 5 -5.03 3.66 0.96
N TYR A 6 -5.88 4.16 0.07
CA TYR A 6 -6.43 3.38 -1.05
C TYR A 6 -5.47 3.40 -2.25
N CYS A 7 -5.06 2.23 -2.71
CA CYS A 7 -4.25 2.06 -3.91
C CYS A 7 -5.00 1.20 -4.93
N GLN A 8 -5.46 1.85 -6.00
CA GLN A 8 -5.99 1.17 -7.17
C GLN A 8 -4.85 0.95 -8.17
N HIS A 9 -4.23 -0.22 -8.17
CA HIS A 9 -3.06 -0.55 -9.01
C HIS A 9 -3.43 -0.84 -10.48
N VAL A 10 -4.42 -0.12 -11.03
CA VAL A 10 -4.87 -0.26 -12.44
C VAL A 10 -3.78 0.12 -13.43
N LEU A 11 -2.88 1.01 -13.01
CA LEU A 11 -1.74 1.48 -13.80
C LEU A 11 -0.50 0.57 -13.67
N GLY A 12 -0.67 -0.63 -13.11
CA GLY A 12 0.37 -1.66 -13.02
C GLY A 12 1.09 -1.72 -11.66
N ILE A 13 1.95 -2.73 -11.51
CA ILE A 13 2.57 -3.10 -10.22
C ILE A 13 3.50 -2.01 -9.64
N GLY A 14 4.04 -1.12 -10.48
CA GLY A 14 4.85 0.01 -10.01
C GLY A 14 4.06 0.99 -9.13
N HIS A 15 2.76 1.16 -9.38
CA HIS A 15 1.89 1.97 -8.53
C HIS A 15 1.72 1.34 -7.14
N PHE A 16 1.57 0.01 -7.09
CA PHE A 16 1.49 -0.74 -5.84
C PHE A 16 2.76 -0.58 -5.00
N HIS A 17 3.94 -0.85 -5.57
CA HIS A 17 5.20 -0.75 -4.84
C HIS A 17 5.45 0.66 -4.30
N ARG A 18 5.19 1.70 -5.10
CA ARG A 18 5.34 3.09 -4.64
C ARG A 18 4.42 3.37 -3.45
N SER A 19 3.14 3.01 -3.56
CA SER A 19 2.18 3.23 -2.47
C SER A 19 2.54 2.43 -1.22
N LEU A 20 3.07 1.22 -1.36
CA LEU A 20 3.52 0.39 -0.25
C LEU A 20 4.67 1.05 0.52
N GLU A 21 5.70 1.58 -0.16
CA GLU A 21 6.82 2.25 0.50
C GLU A 21 6.39 3.52 1.24
N ILE A 22 5.43 4.28 0.69
CA ILE A 22 4.82 5.42 1.38
C ILE A 22 4.09 4.95 2.65
N CYS A 23 3.30 3.86 2.56
CA CYS A 23 2.58 3.33 3.71
C CYS A 23 3.53 2.82 4.80
N LYS A 24 4.67 2.21 4.43
CA LYS A 24 5.71 1.79 5.39
C LYS A 24 6.30 2.99 6.14
N ALA A 25 6.66 4.05 5.43
CA ALA A 25 7.19 5.27 6.07
C ALA A 25 6.15 5.93 6.99
N LEU A 26 4.87 5.95 6.60
CA LEU A 26 3.79 6.44 7.47
C LEU A 26 3.59 5.56 8.70
N ALA A 27 3.73 4.24 8.55
CA ALA A 27 3.59 3.26 9.62
C ALA A 27 4.63 3.43 10.73
N GLU A 28 5.76 4.10 10.48
CA GLU A 28 6.75 4.42 11.51
C GLU A 28 6.19 5.29 12.64
N ARG A 29 5.14 6.09 12.36
CA ARG A 29 4.60 7.07 13.33
C ARG A 29 3.07 7.05 13.45
N HIS A 30 2.38 6.40 12.52
CA HIS A 30 0.92 6.42 12.43
C HIS A 30 0.38 5.02 12.16
N GLU A 31 -0.71 4.65 12.81
CA GLU A 31 -1.45 3.43 12.47
C GLU A 31 -1.95 3.55 11.04
N THR A 32 -1.34 2.78 10.13
CA THR A 32 -1.53 2.93 8.68
C THR A 32 -2.10 1.64 8.11
N VAL A 33 -3.20 1.75 7.37
CA VAL A 33 -3.84 0.64 6.66
C VAL A 33 -3.83 0.93 5.17
N MET A 34 -3.23 0.04 4.39
CA MET A 34 -3.30 0.08 2.93
C MET A 34 -4.48 -0.77 2.46
N ILE A 35 -5.37 -0.16 1.68
CA ILE A 35 -6.54 -0.81 1.08
C ILE A 35 -6.24 -0.96 -0.41
N LEU A 36 -6.22 -2.20 -0.89
CA LEU A 36 -5.96 -2.50 -2.29
C LEU A 36 -7.27 -2.57 -3.08
N GLY A 37 -7.27 -1.99 -4.27
CA GLY A 37 -8.35 -2.12 -5.25
C GLY A 37 -7.81 -2.64 -6.58
N GLY A 38 -8.37 -3.76 -7.05
CA GLY A 38 -7.93 -4.43 -8.29
C GLY A 38 -7.79 -5.94 -8.11
N PRO A 39 -7.20 -6.65 -9.09
CA PRO A 39 -6.89 -8.08 -8.96
C PRO A 39 -5.94 -8.35 -7.80
N ASP A 40 -6.03 -9.55 -7.22
CA ASP A 40 -5.16 -9.99 -6.12
C ASP A 40 -3.67 -9.85 -6.50
N VAL A 41 -2.89 -9.34 -5.54
CA VAL A 41 -1.44 -9.17 -5.67
C VAL A 41 -0.78 -10.13 -4.70
N THR A 42 0.15 -10.96 -5.19
CA THR A 42 0.97 -11.81 -4.32
C THR A 42 2.16 -11.00 -3.83
N LEU A 43 2.32 -10.93 -2.50
CA LEU A 43 3.47 -10.33 -1.86
C LEU A 43 4.54 -11.40 -1.57
N PRO A 44 5.84 -11.10 -1.77
CA PRO A 44 6.89 -11.94 -1.21
C PRO A 44 6.81 -11.89 0.32
N GLU A 45 7.09 -13.02 0.98
CA GLU A 45 7.25 -13.05 2.43
C GLU A 45 8.46 -12.19 2.84
N SER A 46 8.29 -11.41 3.91
CA SER A 46 9.28 -10.46 4.45
C SER A 46 10.25 -11.12 5.42
#